data_AF-A0A6P9B1T6-F1
#
_entry.id   AF-A0A6P9B1T6-F1
#
_cell.length_a   1.000
_cell.length_b   1.000
_cell.length_c   1.000
_cell.angle_alpha   90.00
_cell.angle_beta   90.00
_cell.angle_gamma   90.00
#
_symmetry.space_group_name_H-M   'P 1'
#
loop_
_entity.id
_entity.type
_entity.pdbx_description
1 polymer ?
#
loop_
_entity_poly.entity_id
_entity_poly.type
_entity_poly.pdbx_seq_one_letter_code
_entity_poly.pdbx_strand_id
1 'polypeptide(L)'
;MAIGFIKPHSILIRILQEASETTLTFDSFILPMQCPPVPWVSSHFGAYTLSPVKLMRCQDGIVQHELLLDECPHDHLCLVLDALNFLGNCPWKVNQPVLDVIISIFNDKGDEKLDIPPPPSWEAKELAKQLAESAPMSRMALKWKMAQCRKKTRETYSLRMDMLYKLSIAKHMKDEVFWFPHNLDFRGRTYPCPPHFNHLGGDFTRGILLFAEGKPLGSRGLDWLKIHLVNLTGLRKKDSLRGRLSYANHIMPDILDSADNPLTGKRWWMDTDEPWQVLACSMEIAKAVRSPKPSEYISHFPVHQ
;
A
#
# COMPACT_ATOMS: atom_id res chain seq x y z
N MET A 1 -38.68 1.26 1.02
CA MET A 1 -38.12 1.43 -0.34
C MET A 1 -37.34 0.17 -0.67
N ALA A 2 -37.71 -0.58 -1.71
CA ALA A 2 -36.92 -1.74 -2.14
C ALA A 2 -35.78 -1.26 -3.04
N ILE A 3 -34.56 -1.73 -2.78
CA ILE A 3 -33.38 -1.41 -3.61
C ILE A 3 -33.20 -2.55 -4.60
N GLY A 4 -33.09 -2.23 -5.89
CA GLY A 4 -32.81 -3.20 -6.95
C GLY A 4 -31.31 -3.53 -7.04
N PHE A 5 -30.98 -4.80 -7.30
CA PHE A 5 -29.60 -5.26 -7.49
C PHE A 5 -29.47 -6.00 -8.82
N ILE A 6 -28.38 -5.78 -9.54
CA ILE A 6 -28.00 -6.61 -10.70
C ILE A 6 -27.10 -7.72 -10.17
N LYS A 7 -27.51 -8.98 -10.37
CA LYS A 7 -26.74 -10.15 -9.98
C LYS A 7 -26.58 -11.08 -11.19
N PRO A 8 -25.35 -11.48 -11.56
CA PRO A 8 -25.16 -12.45 -12.62
C PRO A 8 -25.76 -13.81 -12.24
N HIS A 9 -26.18 -14.56 -13.24
CA HIS A 9 -26.68 -15.93 -13.06
C HIS A 9 -25.59 -16.82 -12.43
N SER A 10 -25.96 -17.73 -11.52
CA SER A 10 -25.00 -18.59 -10.80
C SER A 10 -24.13 -19.46 -11.72
N ILE A 11 -24.69 -19.88 -12.87
CA ILE A 11 -23.95 -20.63 -13.90
C ILE A 11 -22.80 -19.80 -14.46
N LEU A 12 -23.00 -18.50 -14.74
CA LEU A 12 -21.93 -17.64 -15.24
C LEU A 12 -20.79 -17.53 -14.23
N ILE A 13 -21.11 -17.34 -12.95
CA ILE A 13 -20.11 -17.29 -11.87
C ILE A 13 -19.29 -18.59 -11.84
N ARG A 14 -19.96 -19.74 -11.96
CA ARG A 14 -19.29 -21.05 -11.96
C ARG A 14 -18.38 -21.23 -13.18
N ILE A 15 -18.85 -20.86 -14.38
CA ILE A 15 -18.05 -20.91 -15.61
C ILE A 15 -16.80 -20.05 -15.46
N LEU A 16 -16.92 -18.82 -14.95
CA LEU A 16 -15.77 -17.93 -14.74
C LEU A 16 -14.78 -18.48 -13.70
N GLN A 17 -15.26 -19.11 -12.63
CA GLN A 17 -14.41 -19.77 -11.64
C GLN A 17 -13.67 -20.98 -12.23
N GLU A 18 -14.35 -21.79 -13.05
CA GLU A 18 -13.74 -22.95 -13.72
C GLU A 18 -12.75 -22.54 -14.82
N ALA A 19 -13.03 -21.44 -15.54
CA ALA A 19 -12.13 -20.88 -16.55
C ALA A 19 -10.78 -20.42 -15.96
N SER A 20 -10.77 -20.01 -14.69
CA SER A 20 -9.55 -19.64 -13.94
C SER A 20 -8.66 -18.65 -14.70
N GLU A 21 -9.27 -17.61 -15.29
CA GLU A 21 -8.53 -16.57 -16.00
C GLU A 21 -7.49 -15.93 -15.08
N THR A 22 -6.25 -15.84 -15.56
CA THR A 22 -5.11 -15.34 -14.78
C THR A 22 -4.79 -13.87 -15.06
N THR A 23 -5.63 -13.19 -15.83
CA THR A 23 -5.47 -11.79 -16.25
C THR A 23 -6.50 -10.91 -15.59
N LEU A 24 -6.08 -9.72 -15.14
CA LEU A 24 -6.96 -8.67 -14.64
C LEU A 24 -6.89 -7.49 -15.60
N THR A 25 -8.04 -6.90 -15.89
CA THR A 25 -8.16 -5.73 -16.76
C THR A 25 -8.52 -4.51 -15.91
N PHE A 26 -7.78 -3.41 -16.11
CA PHE A 26 -8.01 -2.14 -15.44
C PHE A 26 -8.12 -1.01 -16.47
N ASP A 27 -8.91 0.01 -16.17
CA ASP A 27 -8.88 1.25 -16.92
C ASP A 27 -7.52 1.95 -16.73
N SER A 28 -7.04 2.64 -17.76
CA SER A 28 -5.71 3.27 -17.75
C SER A 28 -5.52 4.30 -16.62
N PHE A 29 -6.57 5.04 -16.25
CA PHE A 29 -6.53 6.06 -15.20
C PHE A 29 -6.53 5.46 -13.77
N ILE A 30 -6.65 4.14 -13.63
CA ILE A 30 -6.59 3.44 -12.34
C ILE A 30 -5.14 3.04 -12.01
N LEU A 31 -4.27 2.95 -13.02
CA LEU A 31 -2.87 2.55 -12.89
C LEU A 31 -1.96 3.77 -12.70
N PRO A 32 -0.77 3.60 -12.08
CA PRO A 32 0.26 4.63 -12.06
C PRO A 32 0.73 4.97 -13.48
N MET A 33 1.12 6.22 -13.72
CA MET A 33 1.63 6.63 -15.04
C MET A 33 3.05 6.10 -15.24
N GLN A 34 3.36 5.60 -16.44
CA GLN A 34 4.72 5.19 -16.84
C GLN A 34 5.53 6.34 -17.45
N CYS A 35 5.02 7.57 -17.36
CA CYS A 35 5.70 8.81 -17.72
C CYS A 35 5.34 9.90 -16.69
N PRO A 36 6.14 10.98 -16.60
CA PRO A 36 5.79 12.12 -15.76
C PRO A 36 4.36 12.64 -16.09
N PRO A 37 3.56 12.98 -15.07
CA PRO A 37 2.21 13.48 -15.29
C PRO A 37 2.19 14.78 -16.10
N VAL A 38 1.08 15.01 -16.80
CA VAL A 38 0.84 16.33 -17.43
C VAL A 38 0.71 17.36 -16.31
N PRO A 39 1.48 18.46 -16.34
CA PRO A 39 1.35 19.50 -15.34
C PRO A 39 -0.07 20.07 -15.30
N TRP A 40 -0.58 20.25 -14.10
CA TRP A 40 -1.73 21.08 -13.83
C TRP A 40 -1.43 22.52 -14.24
N VAL A 41 -2.19 23.02 -15.21
CA VAL A 41 -2.14 24.42 -15.69
C VAL A 41 -3.48 25.13 -15.55
N SER A 42 -4.55 24.41 -15.18
CA SER A 42 -5.86 24.97 -14.86
C SER A 42 -6.67 23.99 -14.01
N SER A 43 -7.88 24.37 -13.58
CA SER A 43 -8.83 23.46 -12.91
C SER A 43 -9.29 22.27 -13.78
N HIS A 44 -9.08 22.36 -15.09
CA HIS A 44 -9.59 21.41 -16.09
C HIS A 44 -8.51 20.59 -16.79
N PHE A 45 -7.24 20.96 -16.67
CA PHE A 45 -6.16 20.35 -17.45
C PHE A 45 -4.93 20.06 -16.59
N GLY A 46 -4.60 18.77 -16.50
CA GLY A 46 -3.46 18.21 -15.78
C GLY A 46 -3.64 16.73 -15.47
N ALA A 47 -2.70 16.16 -14.72
CA ALA A 47 -2.66 14.75 -14.33
C ALA A 47 -2.38 13.77 -15.48
N TYR A 48 -3.42 13.18 -16.08
CA TYR A 48 -3.26 12.16 -17.13
C TYR A 48 -3.11 12.80 -18.52
N THR A 49 -2.53 12.04 -19.47
CA THR A 49 -2.30 12.54 -20.84
C THR A 49 -3.58 12.76 -21.64
N LEU A 50 -4.55 11.84 -21.51
CA LEU A 50 -5.77 11.84 -22.33
C LEU A 50 -7.05 11.76 -21.48
N SER A 51 -7.00 11.04 -20.35
CA SER A 51 -8.15 10.86 -19.48
C SER A 51 -8.39 12.13 -18.66
N PRO A 52 -9.58 12.75 -18.72
CA PRO A 52 -9.87 13.91 -17.89
C PRO A 52 -9.91 13.50 -16.41
N VAL A 53 -9.39 14.37 -15.54
CA VAL A 53 -9.47 14.22 -14.09
C VAL A 53 -9.89 15.56 -13.50
N LYS A 54 -10.80 15.52 -12.53
CA LYS A 54 -11.19 16.71 -11.77
C LYS A 54 -10.04 17.12 -10.86
N LEU A 55 -9.69 18.42 -10.87
CA LEU A 55 -8.76 19.00 -9.91
C LEU A 55 -9.22 18.71 -8.48
N MET A 56 -10.50 18.94 -8.19
CA MET A 56 -11.13 18.72 -6.90
C MET A 56 -12.10 17.53 -6.93
N ARG A 57 -11.94 16.58 -6.01
CA ARG A 57 -12.87 15.47 -5.80
C ARG A 57 -14.16 16.00 -5.19
N CYS A 58 -15.24 15.94 -5.94
CA CYS A 58 -16.60 16.23 -5.48
C CYS A 58 -17.52 15.03 -5.76
N GLN A 59 -18.57 14.90 -4.95
CA GLN A 59 -19.62 13.92 -5.22
C GLN A 59 -20.40 14.35 -6.47
N ASP A 60 -20.82 13.37 -7.27
CA ASP A 60 -21.58 13.63 -8.49
C ASP A 60 -22.84 14.47 -8.19
N GLY A 61 -23.06 15.51 -9.01
CA GLY A 61 -24.14 16.47 -8.86
C GLY A 61 -23.82 17.69 -8.01
N ILE A 62 -22.66 17.74 -7.33
CA ILE A 62 -22.21 18.93 -6.59
C ILE A 62 -21.29 19.77 -7.49
N VAL A 63 -21.85 20.84 -8.07
CA VAL A 63 -21.15 21.73 -9.01
C VAL A 63 -20.58 22.99 -8.37
N GLN A 64 -20.96 23.32 -7.13
CA GLN A 64 -20.59 24.59 -6.50
C GLN A 64 -19.07 24.82 -6.48
N HIS A 65 -18.29 23.80 -6.15
CA HIS A 65 -16.85 23.92 -6.11
C HIS A 65 -16.22 24.07 -7.50
N GLU A 66 -16.79 23.42 -8.51
CA GLU A 66 -16.33 23.54 -9.90
C GLU A 66 -16.56 24.96 -10.42
N LEU A 67 -17.77 25.50 -10.20
CA LEU A 67 -18.11 26.88 -10.54
C LEU A 67 -17.20 27.90 -9.83
N LEU A 68 -16.91 27.70 -8.55
CA LEU A 68 -16.01 28.59 -7.80
C LEU A 68 -14.56 28.51 -8.29
N LEU A 69 -14.11 27.34 -8.75
CA LEU A 69 -12.78 27.20 -9.36
C LEU A 69 -12.71 27.92 -10.70
N ASP A 70 -13.81 27.95 -11.46
CA ASP A 70 -13.89 28.63 -12.76
C ASP A 70 -13.95 30.15 -12.62
N GLU A 71 -14.60 30.65 -11.58
CA GLU A 71 -14.63 32.07 -11.23
C GLU A 71 -13.32 32.55 -10.59
N CYS A 72 -12.49 31.64 -10.08
CA CYS A 72 -11.24 31.97 -9.42
C CYS A 72 -10.19 32.48 -10.42
N PRO A 73 -9.59 33.67 -10.19
CA PRO A 73 -8.46 34.13 -11.01
C PRO A 73 -7.34 33.08 -11.02
N HIS A 74 -6.81 32.79 -12.21
CA HIS A 74 -5.78 31.76 -12.39
C HIS A 74 -4.59 31.92 -11.44
N ASP A 75 -4.14 33.17 -11.24
CA ASP A 75 -3.02 33.52 -10.37
C ASP A 75 -3.19 33.04 -8.91
N HIS A 76 -4.43 32.91 -8.44
CA HIS A 76 -4.72 32.41 -7.09
C HIS A 76 -4.59 30.88 -6.99
N LEU A 77 -4.63 30.16 -8.11
CA LEU A 77 -4.49 28.71 -8.16
C LEU A 77 -3.05 28.25 -8.38
N CYS A 78 -2.16 29.10 -8.93
CA CYS A 78 -0.80 28.73 -9.32
C CYS A 78 -0.04 27.93 -8.25
N LEU A 79 -0.04 28.39 -6.99
CA LEU A 79 0.64 27.68 -5.89
C LEU A 79 0.07 26.28 -5.61
N VAL A 80 -1.24 26.11 -5.76
CA VAL A 80 -1.91 24.81 -5.59
C VAL A 80 -1.55 23.89 -6.75
N LEU A 81 -1.59 24.39 -7.98
CA LEU A 81 -1.23 23.62 -9.17
C LEU A 81 0.25 23.20 -9.11
N ASP A 82 1.15 24.11 -8.74
CA ASP A 82 2.58 23.84 -8.56
C ASP A 82 2.83 22.78 -7.48
N ALA A 83 2.11 22.82 -6.37
CA ALA A 83 2.23 21.80 -5.33
C ALA A 83 1.80 20.41 -5.85
N LEU A 84 0.70 20.31 -6.61
CA LEU A 84 0.28 19.05 -7.24
C LEU A 84 1.29 18.57 -8.28
N ASN A 85 1.87 19.49 -9.05
CA ASN A 85 2.91 19.19 -10.04
C ASN A 85 4.17 18.65 -9.35
N PHE A 86 4.57 19.25 -8.24
CA PHE A 86 5.71 18.79 -7.45
C PHE A 86 5.48 17.38 -6.90
N LEU A 87 4.31 17.12 -6.30
CA LEU A 87 3.95 15.79 -5.78
C LEU A 87 3.85 14.75 -6.91
N GLY A 88 3.24 15.12 -8.04
CA GLY A 88 3.02 14.26 -9.18
C GLY A 88 4.30 13.87 -9.92
N ASN A 89 5.29 14.76 -9.95
CA ASN A 89 6.56 14.53 -10.62
C ASN A 89 7.54 13.63 -9.85
N CYS A 90 7.20 13.21 -8.63
CA CYS A 90 8.01 12.28 -7.86
C CYS A 90 7.99 10.88 -8.51
N PRO A 91 9.13 10.36 -9.02
CA PRO A 91 9.19 9.04 -9.63
C PRO A 91 9.37 7.95 -8.57
N TRP A 92 8.65 6.85 -8.74
CA TRP A 92 8.62 5.70 -7.85
C TRP A 92 9.06 4.43 -8.57
N LYS A 93 9.55 3.46 -7.79
CA LYS A 93 9.82 2.10 -8.24
C LYS A 93 9.39 1.10 -7.18
N VAL A 94 9.24 -0.17 -7.57
CA VAL A 94 8.88 -1.25 -6.65
C VAL A 94 10.11 -1.78 -5.90
N ASN A 95 9.95 -2.03 -4.59
CA ASN A 95 10.90 -2.79 -3.78
C ASN A 95 10.72 -4.29 -4.02
N GLN A 96 11.34 -4.79 -5.09
CA GLN A 96 11.16 -6.18 -5.54
C GLN A 96 11.41 -7.23 -4.43
N PRO A 97 12.48 -7.16 -3.62
CA PRO A 97 12.71 -8.10 -2.52
C PRO A 97 11.55 -8.21 -1.52
N VAL A 98 10.97 -7.07 -1.13
CA VAL A 98 9.84 -7.06 -0.18
C VAL A 98 8.56 -7.54 -0.87
N LEU A 99 8.33 -7.15 -2.13
CA LEU A 99 7.21 -7.65 -2.93
C LEU A 99 7.22 -9.18 -3.03
N ASP A 100 8.38 -9.79 -3.26
CA ASP A 100 8.50 -11.25 -3.41
C ASP A 100 8.19 -11.99 -2.09
N VAL A 101 8.60 -11.44 -0.94
CA VAL A 101 8.23 -11.99 0.38
C VAL A 101 6.71 -11.92 0.58
N ILE A 102 6.07 -10.79 0.26
CA ILE A 102 4.62 -10.62 0.39
C ILE A 102 3.88 -11.59 -0.53
N ILE A 103 4.27 -11.68 -1.81
CA ILE A 103 3.64 -12.60 -2.78
C ILE A 103 3.78 -14.05 -2.33
N SER A 104 4.95 -14.43 -1.78
CA SER A 104 5.16 -15.79 -1.24
C SER A 104 4.16 -16.12 -0.13
N ILE A 105 3.91 -15.20 0.80
CA ILE A 105 2.95 -15.42 1.89
C ILE A 105 1.50 -15.39 1.38
N PHE A 106 1.19 -14.48 0.45
CA PHE A 106 -0.14 -14.33 -0.14
C PHE A 106 -0.60 -15.56 -0.94
N ASN A 107 0.33 -16.20 -1.66
CA ASN A 107 0.08 -17.41 -2.45
C ASN A 107 0.04 -18.69 -1.59
N ASP A 108 0.60 -18.67 -0.39
CA ASP A 108 0.45 -19.74 0.61
C ASP A 108 -0.84 -19.55 1.42
N LYS A 109 -0.79 -19.62 2.75
CA LYS A 109 -1.96 -19.54 3.63
C LYS A 109 -2.31 -18.12 4.08
N GLY A 110 -1.57 -17.10 3.65
CA GLY A 110 -1.62 -15.77 4.24
C GLY A 110 -1.00 -15.71 5.65
N ASP A 111 -1.09 -14.54 6.28
CA ASP A 111 -0.64 -14.30 7.65
C ASP A 111 -1.46 -13.17 8.26
N GLU A 112 -2.34 -13.50 9.21
CA GLU A 112 -3.23 -12.53 9.87
C GLU A 112 -2.46 -11.47 10.65
N LYS A 113 -1.25 -11.79 11.16
CA LYS A 113 -0.42 -10.83 11.90
C LYS A 113 0.21 -9.78 10.99
N LEU A 114 0.44 -10.14 9.72
CA LEU A 114 1.01 -9.27 8.70
C LEU A 114 -0.05 -8.66 7.78
N ASP A 115 -1.33 -8.75 8.16
CA ASP A 115 -2.48 -8.30 7.38
C ASP A 115 -2.53 -8.90 5.97
N ILE A 116 -2.04 -10.14 5.80
CA ILE A 116 -2.15 -10.89 4.54
C ILE A 116 -3.34 -11.86 4.66
N PRO A 117 -4.47 -11.59 3.99
CA PRO A 117 -5.67 -12.40 4.12
C PRO A 117 -5.50 -13.80 3.51
N PRO A 118 -5.98 -14.86 4.19
CA PRO A 118 -5.87 -16.24 3.71
C PRO A 118 -6.72 -16.50 2.47
N PRO A 119 -6.42 -17.54 1.68
CA PRO A 119 -7.24 -17.92 0.53
C PRO A 119 -8.64 -18.43 0.96
N PRO A 120 -9.68 -18.27 0.12
CA PRO A 120 -11.05 -18.69 0.47
C PRO A 120 -11.18 -20.17 0.82
N SER A 121 -10.33 -21.02 0.23
CA SER A 121 -10.27 -22.45 0.52
C SER A 121 -9.80 -22.75 1.95
N TRP A 122 -8.89 -21.95 2.50
CA TRP A 122 -8.44 -22.04 3.89
C TRP A 122 -9.56 -21.63 4.85
N GLU A 123 -10.21 -20.50 4.58
CA GLU A 123 -11.32 -20.03 5.42
C GLU A 123 -12.48 -21.03 5.47
N ALA A 124 -12.82 -21.65 4.34
CA ALA A 124 -13.87 -22.67 4.29
C ALA A 124 -13.54 -23.89 5.16
N LYS A 125 -12.27 -24.33 5.18
CA LYS A 125 -11.80 -25.43 6.03
C LYS A 125 -11.87 -25.06 7.51
N GLU A 126 -11.40 -23.87 7.87
CA GLU A 126 -11.43 -23.39 9.25
C GLU A 126 -12.87 -23.23 9.77
N LEU A 127 -13.77 -22.74 8.91
CA LEU A 127 -15.20 -22.69 9.22
C LEU A 127 -15.79 -24.09 9.47
N ALA A 128 -15.50 -25.06 8.60
CA ALA A 128 -15.99 -26.42 8.76
C ALA A 128 -15.51 -27.04 10.09
N LYS A 129 -14.25 -26.81 10.46
CA LYS A 129 -13.67 -27.23 11.73
C LYS A 129 -14.39 -26.60 12.93
N GLN A 130 -14.56 -25.28 12.93
CA GLN A 130 -15.25 -24.58 14.01
C GLN A 130 -16.70 -25.02 14.20
N LEU A 131 -17.38 -25.42 13.12
CA LEU A 131 -18.74 -25.95 13.19
C LEU A 131 -18.77 -27.38 13.74
N ALA A 132 -17.81 -28.23 13.35
CA ALA A 132 -17.68 -29.59 13.83
C ALA A 132 -17.32 -29.66 15.33
N GLU A 133 -16.51 -28.71 15.81
CA GLU A 133 -16.07 -28.64 17.22
C GLU A 133 -17.13 -28.00 18.15
N SER A 134 -18.26 -27.49 17.63
CA SER A 134 -19.31 -26.95 18.50
C SER A 134 -20.05 -28.06 19.25
N ALA A 135 -20.15 -27.92 20.58
CA ALA A 135 -21.12 -28.63 21.42
C ALA A 135 -22.57 -28.48 20.87
N PRO A 136 -23.53 -29.35 21.25
CA PRO A 136 -24.91 -29.20 20.80
C PRO A 136 -25.46 -27.83 21.17
N MET A 137 -25.63 -26.98 20.15
CA MET A 137 -26.11 -25.61 20.28
C MET A 137 -27.60 -25.52 19.99
N SER A 138 -28.29 -24.58 20.63
CA SER A 138 -29.65 -24.24 20.24
C SER A 138 -29.71 -23.78 18.77
N ARG A 139 -30.85 -23.97 18.10
CA ARG A 139 -31.04 -23.53 16.70
C ARG A 139 -30.73 -22.04 16.51
N MET A 140 -31.05 -21.22 17.51
CA MET A 140 -30.75 -19.79 17.51
C MET A 140 -29.24 -19.55 17.57
N ALA A 141 -28.52 -20.15 18.52
CA ALA A 141 -27.07 -20.02 18.65
C ALA A 141 -26.33 -20.48 17.38
N LEU A 142 -26.78 -21.58 16.76
CA LEU A 142 -26.24 -22.04 15.48
C LEU A 142 -26.45 -21.01 14.36
N LYS A 143 -27.64 -20.41 14.25
CA LYS A 143 -27.93 -19.37 13.25
C LYS A 143 -27.04 -18.14 13.43
N TRP A 144 -26.83 -17.69 14.67
CA TRP A 144 -25.93 -16.58 14.98
C TRP A 144 -24.48 -16.90 14.61
N LYS A 145 -23.99 -18.09 14.99
CA LYS A 145 -22.63 -18.54 14.63
C LYS A 145 -22.45 -18.58 13.10
N MET A 146 -23.38 -19.17 12.36
CA MET A 146 -23.34 -19.18 10.89
C MET A 146 -23.34 -17.77 10.29
N ALA A 147 -24.08 -16.82 10.87
CA ALA A 147 -24.10 -15.43 10.41
C ALA A 147 -22.75 -14.74 10.64
N GLN A 148 -22.12 -14.94 11.80
CA GLN A 148 -20.79 -14.42 12.11
C GLN A 148 -19.73 -15.00 11.17
N CYS A 149 -19.76 -16.30 10.93
CA CYS A 149 -18.85 -16.96 10.00
C CYS A 149 -18.99 -16.42 8.58
N ARG A 150 -20.24 -16.29 8.07
CA ARG A 150 -20.50 -15.68 6.75
C ARG A 150 -20.03 -14.23 6.67
N LYS A 151 -20.13 -13.48 7.77
CA LYS A 151 -19.61 -12.12 7.84
C LYS A 151 -18.08 -12.14 7.69
N LYS A 152 -17.36 -12.92 8.50
CA LYS A 152 -15.90 -13.04 8.45
C LYS A 152 -15.41 -13.44 7.05
N THR A 153 -15.99 -14.48 6.45
CA THR A 153 -15.60 -14.92 5.09
C THR A 153 -15.77 -13.82 4.04
N ARG A 154 -16.84 -13.01 4.13
CA ARG A 154 -17.03 -11.89 3.18
C ARG A 154 -16.03 -10.77 3.39
N GLU A 155 -15.72 -10.45 4.65
CA GLU A 155 -14.74 -9.44 5.01
C GLU A 155 -13.34 -9.85 4.51
N THR A 156 -12.90 -11.07 4.81
CA THR A 156 -11.61 -11.58 4.33
C THR A 156 -11.55 -11.69 2.81
N TYR A 157 -12.61 -12.15 2.14
CA TYR A 157 -12.66 -12.16 0.68
C TYR A 157 -12.46 -10.75 0.11
N SER A 158 -13.11 -9.75 0.70
CA SER A 158 -12.97 -8.34 0.27
C SER A 158 -11.54 -7.86 0.44
N LEU A 159 -10.92 -8.12 1.60
CA LEU A 159 -9.51 -7.79 1.86
C LEU A 159 -8.56 -8.50 0.89
N ARG A 160 -8.82 -9.77 0.58
CA ARG A 160 -7.99 -10.55 -0.34
C ARG A 160 -8.06 -10.04 -1.77
N MET A 161 -9.25 -9.64 -2.24
CA MET A 161 -9.39 -9.06 -3.58
C MET A 161 -8.74 -7.67 -3.67
N ASP A 162 -8.88 -6.83 -2.64
CA ASP A 162 -8.18 -5.54 -2.57
C ASP A 162 -6.65 -5.72 -2.63
N MET A 163 -6.11 -6.64 -1.84
CA MET A 163 -4.68 -6.97 -1.87
C MET A 163 -4.26 -7.60 -3.21
N LEU A 164 -5.09 -8.47 -3.81
CA LEU A 164 -4.83 -9.06 -5.12
C LEU A 164 -4.63 -7.99 -6.19
N TYR A 165 -5.49 -6.96 -6.23
CA TYR A 165 -5.35 -5.85 -7.19
C TYR A 165 -4.06 -5.09 -6.95
N LYS A 166 -3.76 -4.72 -5.70
CA LYS A 166 -2.53 -4.00 -5.33
C LYS A 166 -1.27 -4.78 -5.71
N LEU A 167 -1.21 -6.08 -5.38
CA LEU A 167 -0.08 -6.94 -5.72
C LEU A 167 0.05 -7.17 -7.22
N SER A 168 -1.06 -7.30 -7.94
CA SER A 168 -1.04 -7.50 -9.40
C SER A 168 -0.53 -6.24 -10.11
N ILE A 169 -0.97 -5.06 -9.68
CA ILE A 169 -0.45 -3.78 -10.19
C ILE A 169 1.04 -3.63 -9.83
N ALA A 170 1.43 -3.85 -8.57
CA ALA A 170 2.84 -3.79 -8.17
C ALA A 170 3.71 -4.78 -8.96
N LYS A 171 3.22 -6.00 -9.22
CA LYS A 171 3.94 -7.00 -10.02
C LYS A 171 4.07 -6.59 -11.48
N HIS A 172 3.04 -5.95 -12.05
CA HIS A 172 3.07 -5.41 -13.40
C HIS A 172 4.10 -4.27 -13.54
N MET A 173 4.19 -3.40 -12.53
CA MET A 173 5.06 -2.22 -12.51
C MET A 173 6.49 -2.51 -12.00
N LYS A 174 6.85 -3.78 -11.75
CA LYS A 174 8.04 -4.12 -10.97
C LYS A 174 9.37 -3.70 -11.60
N ASP A 175 9.43 -3.68 -12.94
CA ASP A 175 10.62 -3.35 -13.72
C ASP A 175 10.56 -1.90 -14.26
N GLU A 176 9.52 -1.14 -13.89
CA GLU A 176 9.20 0.17 -14.43
C GLU A 176 9.44 1.28 -13.41
N VAL A 177 9.72 2.48 -13.92
CA VAL A 177 9.61 3.72 -13.14
C VAL A 177 8.23 4.33 -13.41
N PHE A 178 7.56 4.79 -12.36
CA PHE A 178 6.20 5.29 -12.47
C PHE A 178 5.91 6.49 -11.58
N TRP A 179 4.81 7.18 -11.89
CA TRP A 179 4.39 8.41 -11.24
C TRP A 179 2.95 8.33 -10.76
N PHE A 180 2.68 9.06 -9.69
CA PHE A 180 1.33 9.20 -9.15
C PHE A 180 0.84 10.63 -9.39
N PRO A 181 0.05 10.91 -10.45
CA PRO A 181 -0.63 12.19 -10.54
C PRO A 181 -1.48 12.43 -9.28
N HIS A 182 -1.56 13.68 -8.83
CA HIS A 182 -2.33 14.06 -7.64
C HIS A 182 -3.51 14.97 -8.00
N ASN A 183 -4.56 14.90 -7.18
CA ASN A 183 -5.69 15.83 -7.14
C ASN A 183 -5.99 16.21 -5.67
N LEU A 184 -7.04 17.01 -5.41
CA LEU A 184 -7.40 17.45 -4.06
C LEU A 184 -8.83 17.09 -3.63
N ASP A 185 -9.10 17.02 -2.32
CA ASP A 185 -10.47 17.10 -1.78
C ASP A 185 -10.93 18.56 -1.64
N PHE A 186 -12.20 18.78 -1.30
CA PHE A 186 -12.78 20.13 -1.13
C PHE A 186 -12.11 20.99 -0.04
N ARG A 187 -11.23 20.41 0.79
CA ARG A 187 -10.47 21.10 1.84
C ARG A 187 -9.03 21.38 1.42
N GLY A 188 -8.64 21.00 0.19
CA GLY A 188 -7.29 21.16 -0.34
C GLY A 188 -6.31 20.05 0.05
N ARG A 189 -6.77 18.93 0.65
CA ARG A 189 -5.88 17.79 0.92
C ARG A 189 -5.58 17.04 -0.38
N THR A 190 -4.33 16.70 -0.61
CA THR A 190 -3.88 16.05 -1.84
C THR A 190 -3.99 14.54 -1.78
N TYR A 191 -4.33 13.90 -2.89
CA TYR A 191 -4.45 12.45 -3.02
C TYR A 191 -3.94 11.98 -4.39
N PRO A 192 -3.20 10.85 -4.47
CA PRO A 192 -2.92 10.17 -5.73
C PRO A 192 -4.21 9.84 -6.48
N CYS A 193 -4.24 10.09 -7.79
CA CYS A 193 -5.35 9.71 -8.65
C CYS A 193 -5.51 8.18 -8.77
N PRO A 194 -4.43 7.36 -8.95
CA PRO A 194 -4.54 5.91 -8.95
C PRO A 194 -5.06 5.38 -7.60
N PRO A 195 -6.25 4.74 -7.53
CA PRO A 195 -6.90 4.46 -6.25
C PRO A 195 -6.41 3.19 -5.55
N HIS A 196 -5.91 2.20 -6.31
CA HIS A 196 -5.57 0.89 -5.75
C HIS A 196 -4.16 0.87 -5.14
N PHE A 197 -3.14 1.18 -5.95
CA PHE A 197 -1.73 1.07 -5.56
C PHE A 197 -1.09 2.46 -5.52
N ASN A 198 -0.79 2.98 -4.33
CA ASN A 198 -0.12 4.28 -4.12
C ASN A 198 0.44 4.41 -2.69
N HIS A 199 1.31 5.40 -2.46
CA HIS A 199 2.03 5.60 -1.19
C HIS A 199 1.14 6.07 -0.01
N LEU A 200 -0.13 6.44 -0.23
CA LEU A 200 -1.08 6.70 0.87
C LEU A 200 -1.75 5.42 1.39
N GLY A 201 -1.49 4.26 0.77
CA GLY A 201 -1.97 2.95 1.21
C GLY A 201 -1.43 2.54 2.59
N GLY A 202 -1.83 1.33 3.02
CA GLY A 202 -1.38 0.72 4.27
C GLY A 202 0.08 0.28 4.23
N ASP A 203 0.56 -0.27 5.36
CA ASP A 203 1.96 -0.63 5.61
C ASP A 203 2.62 -1.38 4.44
N PHE A 204 2.01 -2.47 3.97
CA PHE A 204 2.60 -3.27 2.89
C PHE A 204 2.79 -2.46 1.60
N THR A 205 1.85 -1.57 1.28
CA THR A 205 1.92 -0.74 0.07
C THR A 205 3.06 0.26 0.17
N ARG A 206 3.28 0.83 1.35
CA ARG A 206 4.41 1.72 1.63
C ARG A 206 5.74 0.97 1.65
N GLY A 207 5.78 -0.23 2.23
CA GLY A 207 6.98 -1.07 2.29
C GLY A 207 7.50 -1.51 0.91
N ILE A 208 6.63 -1.59 -0.10
CA ILE A 208 7.00 -1.94 -1.48
C ILE A 208 7.26 -0.75 -2.40
N LEU A 209 7.17 0.49 -1.92
CA LEU A 209 7.40 1.69 -2.72
C LEU A 209 8.71 2.38 -2.32
N LEU A 210 9.56 2.63 -3.31
CA LEU A 210 10.82 3.37 -3.15
C LEU A 210 10.86 4.55 -4.11
N PHE A 211 11.64 5.58 -3.79
CA PHE A 211 11.96 6.61 -4.79
C PHE A 211 12.75 5.99 -5.93
N ALA A 212 12.37 6.28 -7.17
CA ALA A 212 13.13 5.80 -8.33
C ALA A 212 14.51 6.47 -8.39
N GLU A 213 14.56 7.77 -8.10
CA GLU A 213 15.80 8.53 -7.96
C GLU A 213 16.37 8.34 -6.55
N GLY A 214 17.58 7.78 -6.47
CA GLY A 214 18.29 7.58 -5.22
C GLY A 214 19.23 8.74 -4.90
N LYS A 215 19.55 8.94 -3.61
CA LYS A 215 20.48 9.96 -3.16
C LYS A 215 21.57 9.37 -2.25
N PRO A 216 22.81 9.88 -2.29
CA PRO A 216 23.84 9.43 -1.36
C PRO A 216 23.43 9.75 0.08
N LEU A 217 23.66 8.82 1.00
CA LEU A 217 23.30 9.00 2.41
C LEU A 217 24.02 10.20 3.07
N GLY A 218 25.23 10.52 2.62
CA GLY A 218 26.05 11.54 3.24
C GLY A 218 26.44 11.20 4.68
N SER A 219 26.80 12.21 5.47
CA SER A 219 27.33 12.00 6.82
C SER A 219 26.30 11.51 7.85
N ARG A 220 25.00 11.79 7.63
CA ARG A 220 23.93 11.49 8.59
C ARG A 220 22.81 10.60 8.04
N GLY A 221 22.83 10.23 6.75
CA GLY A 221 21.73 9.47 6.15
C GLY A 221 21.54 8.10 6.79
N LEU A 222 22.63 7.40 7.11
CA LEU A 222 22.54 6.09 7.79
C LEU A 222 21.93 6.22 9.20
N ASP A 223 22.27 7.28 9.94
CA ASP A 223 21.68 7.55 11.25
C ASP A 223 20.18 7.84 11.12
N TRP A 224 19.78 8.59 10.09
CA TRP A 224 18.36 8.84 9.81
C TRP A 224 17.61 7.57 9.41
N LEU A 225 18.19 6.65 8.63
CA LEU A 225 17.59 5.34 8.35
C LEU A 225 17.39 4.55 9.63
N LYS A 226 18.39 4.50 10.52
CA LYS A 226 18.29 3.81 11.82
C LYS A 226 17.22 4.41 12.74
N ILE A 227 17.16 5.73 12.83
CA ILE A 227 16.11 6.43 13.59
C ILE A 227 14.74 6.12 12.99
N HIS A 228 14.62 6.18 11.66
CA HIS A 228 13.39 5.90 10.96
C HIS A 228 12.91 4.47 11.18
N LEU A 229 13.81 3.48 11.12
CA LEU A 229 13.51 2.09 11.48
C LEU A 229 12.93 1.99 12.90
N VAL A 230 13.52 2.67 13.88
CA VAL A 230 12.99 2.67 15.26
C VAL A 230 11.62 3.33 15.33
N ASN A 231 11.37 4.40 14.58
CA ASN A 231 10.05 5.02 14.52
C ASN A 231 8.99 4.04 13.99
N LEU A 232 9.31 3.31 12.91
CA LEU A 232 8.42 2.30 12.31
C LEU A 232 8.15 1.13 13.26
N THR A 233 9.09 0.79 14.15
CA THR A 233 8.87 -0.30 15.10
C THR A 233 7.79 0.01 16.14
N GLY A 234 7.48 1.29 16.35
CA GLY A 234 6.60 1.73 17.43
C GLY A 234 7.26 1.70 18.82
N LEU A 235 8.49 1.21 18.91
CA LEU A 235 9.27 1.19 20.14
C LEU A 235 9.90 2.56 20.38
N ARG A 236 10.26 2.86 21.63
CA ARG A 236 11.01 4.08 21.99
C ARG A 236 10.35 5.39 21.52
N LYS A 237 9.01 5.42 21.40
CA LYS A 237 8.24 6.64 21.02
C LYS A 237 8.56 7.84 21.93
N LYS A 238 8.84 7.60 23.22
CA LYS A 238 9.15 8.64 24.22
C LYS A 238 10.63 9.03 24.25
N ASP A 239 11.51 8.29 23.58
CA ASP A 239 12.94 8.55 23.60
C ASP A 239 13.30 9.69 22.64
N SER A 240 14.39 10.39 22.95
CA SER A 240 15.01 11.37 22.05
C SER A 240 15.56 10.68 20.78
N LEU A 241 15.82 11.47 19.73
CA LEU A 241 16.45 10.96 18.49
C LEU A 241 17.77 10.23 18.78
N ARG A 242 18.57 10.72 19.73
CA ARG A 242 19.81 10.07 20.17
C ARG A 242 19.54 8.72 20.86
N GLY A 243 18.49 8.65 21.69
CA GLY A 243 18.05 7.40 22.31
C GLY A 243 17.60 6.36 21.29
N ARG A 244 16.80 6.78 20.30
CA ARG A 244 16.37 5.92 19.18
C ARG A 244 17.56 5.41 18.36
N LEU A 245 18.51 6.28 18.02
CA LEU A 245 19.73 5.88 17.31
C LEU A 245 20.57 4.88 18.13
N SER A 246 20.74 5.13 19.43
CA SER A 246 21.45 4.20 20.32
C SER A 246 20.77 2.84 20.38
N TYR A 247 19.43 2.83 20.44
CA TYR A 247 18.66 1.60 20.42
C TYR A 247 18.82 0.84 19.10
N ALA A 248 18.71 1.53 17.96
CA ALA A 248 18.95 0.95 16.64
C ALA A 248 20.33 0.28 16.54
N ASN A 249 21.38 0.96 17.04
CA ASN A 249 22.73 0.41 17.06
C ASN A 249 22.84 -0.85 17.94
N HIS A 250 22.08 -0.94 19.03
CA HIS A 250 22.05 -2.11 19.91
C HIS A 250 21.37 -3.32 19.26
N ILE A 251 20.27 -3.09 18.51
CA ILE A 251 19.50 -4.15 17.84
C ILE A 251 19.97 -4.45 16.41
N MET A 252 21.13 -3.94 15.99
CA MET A 252 21.69 -4.22 14.65
C MET A 252 21.72 -5.71 14.28
N PRO A 253 22.02 -6.66 15.19
CA PRO A 253 21.95 -8.09 14.85
C PRO A 253 20.55 -8.55 14.39
N ASP A 254 19.47 -8.05 15.01
CA ASP A 254 18.10 -8.42 14.65
C ASP A 254 17.64 -7.72 13.36
N ILE A 255 18.13 -6.50 13.12
CA ILE A 255 17.94 -5.78 11.85
C ILE A 255 18.58 -6.56 10.70
N LEU A 256 19.83 -6.99 10.86
CA LEU A 256 20.55 -7.74 9.83
C LEU A 256 19.94 -9.13 9.60
N ASP A 257 19.55 -9.84 10.66
CA ASP A 257 18.87 -11.13 10.53
C ASP A 257 17.52 -11.00 9.80
N SER A 258 16.75 -9.95 10.10
CA SER A 258 15.48 -9.67 9.41
C SER A 258 15.69 -9.38 7.92
N ALA A 259 16.77 -8.67 7.57
CA ALA A 259 17.12 -8.38 6.18
C ALA A 259 17.56 -9.62 5.40
N ASP A 260 18.34 -10.51 6.04
CA ASP A 260 18.95 -11.68 5.38
C ASP A 260 18.00 -12.88 5.32
N ASN A 261 17.25 -13.11 6.40
CA ASN A 261 16.43 -14.30 6.61
C ASN A 261 14.99 -13.92 7.01
N PRO A 262 14.25 -13.17 6.16
CA PRO A 262 12.96 -12.59 6.53
C PRO A 262 11.93 -13.60 7.02
N LEU A 263 11.93 -14.81 6.44
CA LEU A 263 10.99 -15.88 6.75
C LEU A 263 11.60 -17.06 7.53
N THR A 264 12.91 -17.14 7.65
CA THR A 264 13.60 -18.32 8.24
C THR A 264 14.42 -17.98 9.48
N GLY A 265 14.72 -16.71 9.71
CA GLY A 265 15.46 -16.23 10.88
C GLY A 265 14.58 -16.04 12.11
N LYS A 266 14.94 -15.07 12.95
CA LYS A 266 14.22 -14.71 14.18
C LYS A 266 12.89 -14.01 13.91
N ARG A 267 12.71 -13.45 12.71
CA ARG A 267 11.50 -12.73 12.27
C ARG A 267 11.13 -11.54 13.17
N TRP A 268 12.13 -10.88 13.76
CA TRP A 268 11.94 -9.74 14.66
C TRP A 268 11.05 -8.63 14.06
N TRP A 269 11.22 -8.37 12.76
CA TRP A 269 10.43 -7.36 12.03
C TRP A 269 8.91 -7.59 12.08
N MET A 270 8.44 -8.85 12.24
CA MET A 270 7.01 -9.17 12.27
C MET A 270 6.32 -8.71 13.57
N ASP A 271 7.08 -8.39 14.63
CA ASP A 271 6.59 -7.98 15.95
C ASP A 271 6.70 -6.46 16.13
N THR A 272 6.21 -5.68 15.15
CA THR A 272 6.32 -4.22 15.12
C THR A 272 5.03 -3.53 14.64
N ASP A 273 4.91 -2.22 14.88
CA ASP A 273 3.74 -1.44 14.44
C ASP A 273 3.58 -1.41 12.91
N GLU A 274 4.69 -1.34 12.15
CA GLU A 274 4.72 -1.22 10.68
C GLU A 274 5.66 -2.28 10.05
N PRO A 275 5.31 -3.58 10.12
CA PRO A 275 6.23 -4.68 9.85
C PRO A 275 6.85 -4.66 8.44
N TRP A 276 6.08 -4.37 7.40
CA TRP A 276 6.57 -4.36 6.03
C TRP A 276 7.55 -3.21 5.78
N GLN A 277 7.26 -2.03 6.32
CA GLN A 277 8.21 -0.91 6.27
C GLN A 277 9.45 -1.19 7.13
N VAL A 278 9.33 -1.86 8.29
CA VAL A 278 10.50 -2.28 9.10
C VAL A 278 11.38 -3.26 8.33
N LEU A 279 10.79 -4.26 7.67
CA LEU A 279 11.54 -5.20 6.84
C LEU A 279 12.27 -4.48 5.70
N ALA A 280 11.56 -3.60 4.98
CA ALA A 280 12.10 -2.82 3.89
C ALA A 280 13.26 -1.91 4.35
N CYS A 281 13.10 -1.23 5.49
CA CYS A 281 14.14 -0.39 6.07
C CYS A 281 15.33 -1.21 6.58
N SER A 282 15.08 -2.41 7.13
CA SER A 282 16.14 -3.33 7.57
C SER A 282 17.01 -3.77 6.39
N MET A 283 16.39 -4.10 5.25
CA MET A 283 17.11 -4.41 4.01
C MET A 283 17.94 -3.23 3.51
N GLU A 284 17.42 -2.00 3.58
CA GLU A 284 18.17 -0.81 3.18
C GLU A 284 19.37 -0.53 4.09
N ILE A 285 19.19 -0.64 5.41
CA ILE A 285 20.28 -0.49 6.39
C ILE A 285 21.33 -1.56 6.17
N ALA A 286 20.94 -2.82 5.95
CA ALA A 286 21.87 -3.92 5.69
C ALA A 286 22.74 -3.64 4.47
N LYS A 287 22.16 -3.18 3.36
CA LYS A 287 22.91 -2.77 2.16
C LYS A 287 23.84 -1.61 2.45
N ALA A 288 23.37 -0.58 3.15
CA ALA A 288 24.14 0.61 3.46
C ALA A 288 25.37 0.29 4.34
N VAL A 289 25.21 -0.49 5.42
CA VAL A 289 26.31 -0.82 6.33
C VAL A 289 27.33 -1.80 5.73
N ARG A 290 26.90 -2.62 4.76
CA ARG A 290 27.77 -3.54 4.02
C ARG A 290 28.45 -2.89 2.82
N SER A 291 28.06 -1.67 2.45
CA SER A 291 28.73 -0.92 1.39
C SER A 291 30.14 -0.51 1.83
N PRO A 292 31.11 -0.36 0.91
CA PRO A 292 32.48 0.03 1.25
C PRO A 292 32.56 1.36 2.00
N LYS A 293 31.65 2.30 1.65
CA LYS A 293 31.55 3.61 2.27
C LYS A 293 30.08 4.00 2.44
N PRO A 294 29.49 3.79 3.64
CA PRO A 294 28.07 4.03 3.88
C PRO A 294 27.59 5.45 3.54
N SER A 295 28.45 6.47 3.61
CA SER A 295 28.08 7.84 3.24
C SER A 295 27.91 8.07 1.74
N GLU A 296 28.46 7.20 0.89
CA GLU A 296 28.34 7.25 -0.57
C GLU A 296 27.29 6.26 -1.10
N TYR A 297 26.73 5.41 -0.23
CA TYR A 297 25.64 4.50 -0.61
C TYR A 297 24.43 5.31 -1.10
N ILE A 298 23.97 4.98 -2.31
CA ILE A 298 22.80 5.59 -2.93
C ILE A 298 21.54 4.91 -2.38
N SER A 299 20.85 5.61 -1.48
CA SER A 299 19.60 5.15 -0.89
C SER A 299 18.41 5.61 -1.70
N HIS A 300 17.44 4.71 -1.86
CA HIS A 300 16.14 4.98 -2.49
C HIS A 300 15.01 5.02 -1.46
N PHE A 301 15.31 4.72 -0.20
CA PHE A 301 14.32 4.49 0.83
C PHE A 301 13.75 5.82 1.37
N PRO A 302 12.42 6.03 1.31
CA PRO A 302 11.79 7.21 1.90
C PRO A 302 11.92 7.24 3.42
N VAL A 303 12.20 8.41 3.99
CA VAL A 303 12.22 8.63 5.45
C VAL A 303 11.07 9.53 5.85
N HIS A 304 10.18 9.04 6.70
CA HIS A 304 9.06 9.81 7.26
C HIS A 304 9.51 10.62 8.49
N GLN A 305 8.95 11.84 8.64
CA GLN A 305 9.17 12.75 9.76
C GLN A 305 7.87 12.98 10.52
#